data_AF-A0A955DN76-F1
#
_entry.id   AF-A0A955DN76-F1
#
_cell.length_a   1.000
_cell.length_b   1.000
_cell.length_c   1.000
_cell.angle_alpha   90.00
_cell.angle_beta   90.00
_cell.angle_gamma   90.00
#
_symmetry.space_group_name_H-M   'P 1'
#
loop_
_entity.id
_entity.type
_entity.pdbx_description
1 polymer ?
#
loop_
_entity_poly.entity_id
_entity_poly.type
_entity_poly.pdbx_seq_one_letter_code
_entity_poly.pdbx_strand_id
1 'polypeptide(L)'
;MVFTTACTHRPSTSALLEKGDFAYEYERYDEAARHYGMIVENYPGDWEGQYKLGLTLLELDRPEEARRALEVAMTSRPRDNDIADALAEAIYRTGDEADLFTFLNGQARETQTVYAHTRIARYAMYVGDPDTAKVAMETAIEIDGGRTAQPYLDAAIFAEELGDLDVAVRRLRQAYAIDPNNVEVRRRLIALGEVPGPTLGLPPGR
;
A
#
# COMPACT_ATOMS: atom_id res chain seq x y z
N MET A 1 7.76 -14.70 -57.09
CA MET A 1 7.36 -14.99 -55.70
C MET A 1 7.33 -13.67 -54.95
N VAL A 2 6.14 -13.12 -54.75
CA VAL A 2 5.95 -11.85 -54.03
C VAL A 2 5.88 -12.19 -52.54
N PHE A 3 6.88 -11.76 -51.78
CA PHE A 3 6.79 -11.76 -50.32
C PHE A 3 5.83 -10.64 -49.92
N THR A 4 4.61 -11.00 -49.51
CA THR A 4 3.73 -10.08 -48.79
C THR A 4 4.26 -9.97 -47.37
N THR A 5 5.06 -8.93 -47.12
CA THR A 5 5.40 -8.49 -45.77
C THR A 5 4.09 -8.02 -45.12
N ALA A 6 3.42 -8.92 -44.40
CA ALA A 6 2.33 -8.54 -43.52
C ALA A 6 2.95 -7.64 -42.45
N CYS A 7 2.78 -6.33 -42.61
CA CYS A 7 3.00 -5.39 -41.52
C CYS A 7 2.01 -5.74 -40.43
N THR A 8 2.41 -6.62 -39.51
CA THR A 8 1.70 -6.84 -38.26
C THR A 8 1.75 -5.52 -37.50
N HIS A 9 0.67 -4.75 -37.57
CA HIS A 9 0.50 -3.53 -36.81
C HIS A 9 0.53 -3.92 -35.33
N ARG A 10 1.68 -3.74 -34.67
CA ARG A 10 1.78 -3.91 -33.22
C ARG A 10 0.85 -2.87 -32.59
N PRO A 11 -0.15 -3.31 -31.80
CA PRO A 11 -1.03 -2.36 -31.12
C PRO A 11 -0.17 -1.46 -30.22
N SER A 12 -0.48 -0.16 -30.19
CA SER A 12 0.23 0.77 -29.30
C SER A 12 0.02 0.37 -27.84
N THR A 13 1.00 0.68 -26.99
CA THR A 13 0.88 0.48 -25.54
C THR A 13 -0.38 1.15 -25.00
N SER A 14 -0.69 2.37 -25.45
CA SER A 14 -1.91 3.09 -25.07
C SER A 14 -3.20 2.33 -25.39
N ALA A 15 -3.31 1.72 -26.56
CA ALA A 15 -4.51 0.97 -26.96
C ALA A 15 -4.63 -0.36 -26.21
N LEU A 16 -3.50 -0.97 -25.82
CA LEU A 16 -3.49 -2.15 -24.97
C LEU A 16 -3.83 -1.79 -23.51
N LEU A 17 -3.33 -0.65 -23.01
CA LEU A 17 -3.66 -0.14 -21.68
C LEU A 17 -5.15 0.13 -21.56
N GLU A 18 -5.75 0.86 -22.49
CA GLU A 18 -7.19 1.17 -22.46
C GLU A 18 -8.05 -0.10 -22.41
N LYS A 19 -7.70 -1.12 -23.21
CA LYS A 19 -8.41 -2.40 -23.20
C LYS A 19 -8.18 -3.20 -21.92
N GLY A 20 -6.96 -3.16 -21.39
CA GLY A 20 -6.61 -3.79 -20.13
C GLY A 20 -7.34 -3.14 -18.95
N ASP A 21 -7.36 -1.80 -18.90
CA ASP A 21 -8.02 -1.01 -17.87
C ASP A 21 -9.53 -1.24 -17.90
N PHE A 22 -10.12 -1.23 -19.10
CA PHE A 22 -11.53 -1.59 -19.28
C PHE A 22 -11.79 -3.02 -18.79
N ALA A 23 -11.01 -4.01 -19.21
CA ALA A 23 -11.21 -5.38 -18.74
C ALA A 23 -11.05 -5.50 -17.21
N TYR A 24 -10.11 -4.78 -16.60
CA TYR A 24 -9.87 -4.76 -15.16
C TYR A 24 -11.04 -4.14 -14.40
N GLU A 25 -11.57 -2.99 -14.86
CA GLU A 25 -12.71 -2.29 -14.24
C GLU A 25 -13.97 -3.17 -14.18
N TYR A 26 -14.17 -4.03 -15.19
CA TYR A 26 -15.27 -4.98 -15.23
C TYR A 26 -14.91 -6.37 -14.65
N GLU A 27 -13.84 -6.46 -13.87
CA GLU A 27 -13.37 -7.67 -13.16
C GLU A 27 -13.06 -8.87 -14.09
N ARG A 28 -12.79 -8.58 -15.37
CA ARG A 28 -12.41 -9.59 -16.39
C ARG A 28 -10.89 -9.77 -16.36
N TYR A 29 -10.39 -10.20 -15.21
CA TYR A 29 -8.95 -10.19 -14.92
C TYR A 29 -8.12 -11.04 -15.88
N ASP A 30 -8.62 -12.17 -16.37
CA ASP A 30 -7.92 -12.96 -17.40
C ASP A 30 -7.70 -12.18 -18.70
N GLU A 31 -8.69 -11.38 -19.13
CA GLU A 31 -8.57 -10.56 -20.32
C GLU A 31 -7.65 -9.36 -20.08
N ALA A 32 -7.75 -8.74 -18.90
CA ALA A 32 -6.86 -7.66 -18.50
C ALA A 32 -5.40 -8.15 -18.50
N ALA A 33 -5.13 -9.30 -17.90
CA ALA A 33 -3.79 -9.91 -17.85
C ALA A 33 -3.27 -10.21 -19.25
N ARG A 34 -4.13 -10.65 -20.18
CA ARG A 34 -3.73 -10.83 -21.59
C ARG A 34 -3.33 -9.52 -22.24
N HIS A 35 -4.09 -8.45 -22.04
CA HIS A 35 -3.78 -7.13 -22.62
C HIS A 35 -2.52 -6.50 -22.04
N TYR A 36 -2.35 -6.52 -20.72
CA TYR A 36 -1.13 -6.05 -20.07
C TYR A 36 0.07 -6.96 -20.38
N GLY A 37 -0.13 -8.27 -20.47
CA GLY A 37 0.90 -9.23 -20.88
C GLY A 37 1.46 -8.91 -22.27
N MET A 38 0.60 -8.54 -23.23
CA MET A 38 1.06 -8.08 -24.55
C MET A 38 1.92 -6.82 -24.47
N ILE A 39 1.68 -5.92 -23.51
CA ILE A 39 2.53 -4.74 -23.30
C ILE A 39 3.91 -5.20 -22.83
N VAL A 40 3.97 -6.00 -21.77
CA VAL A 40 5.21 -6.48 -21.16
C VAL A 40 6.03 -7.34 -22.14
N GLU A 41 5.39 -8.14 -22.99
CA GLU A 41 6.08 -8.90 -24.04
C GLU A 41 6.75 -8.01 -25.08
N ASN A 42 6.10 -6.93 -25.49
CA ASN A 42 6.63 -6.02 -26.51
C ASN A 42 7.58 -4.96 -25.93
N TYR A 43 7.36 -4.59 -24.67
CA TYR A 43 8.06 -3.52 -23.95
C TYR A 43 8.34 -3.96 -22.49
N PRO A 44 9.32 -4.85 -22.25
CA PRO A 44 9.55 -5.42 -20.92
C PRO A 44 9.91 -4.42 -19.82
N GLY A 45 10.40 -3.23 -20.18
CA GLY A 45 10.72 -2.14 -19.25
C GLY A 45 9.59 -1.12 -19.06
N ASP A 46 8.41 -1.34 -19.64
CA ASP A 46 7.27 -0.45 -19.45
C ASP A 46 6.72 -0.61 -18.04
N TRP A 47 7.07 0.32 -17.15
CA TRP A 47 6.72 0.24 -15.73
C TRP A 47 5.21 0.19 -15.49
N GLU A 48 4.42 0.85 -16.35
CA GLU A 48 2.96 0.93 -16.22
C GLU A 48 2.32 -0.41 -16.57
N GLY A 49 2.69 -1.00 -17.71
CA GLY A 49 2.27 -2.35 -18.10
C GLY A 49 2.69 -3.41 -17.09
N GLN A 50 3.91 -3.33 -16.54
CA GLN A 50 4.39 -4.21 -15.48
C GLN A 50 3.58 -4.06 -14.19
N TYR A 51 3.31 -2.84 -13.76
CA TYR A 51 2.49 -2.56 -12.58
C TYR A 51 1.05 -3.07 -12.73
N LYS A 52 0.40 -2.74 -13.85
CA LYS A 52 -0.97 -3.16 -14.15
C LYS A 52 -1.11 -4.67 -14.30
N LEU A 53 -0.15 -5.31 -14.95
CA LEU A 53 -0.07 -6.77 -15.01
C LEU A 53 0.09 -7.36 -13.60
N GLY A 54 0.98 -6.80 -12.79
CA GLY A 54 1.20 -7.19 -11.40
C GLY A 54 -0.07 -7.14 -10.55
N LEU A 55 -0.79 -6.03 -10.55
CA LEU A 55 -2.09 -5.89 -9.87
C LEU A 55 -3.09 -6.96 -10.35
N THR A 56 -3.22 -7.13 -11.66
CA THR A 56 -4.16 -8.10 -12.23
C THR A 56 -3.82 -9.53 -11.84
N LEU A 57 -2.53 -9.86 -11.74
CA LEU A 57 -2.08 -11.18 -11.30
C LEU A 57 -2.36 -11.43 -9.82
N LEU A 58 -2.37 -10.39 -8.97
CA LEU A 58 -2.83 -10.52 -7.58
C LEU A 58 -4.32 -10.87 -7.53
N GLU A 59 -5.16 -10.21 -8.34
CA GLU A 59 -6.59 -10.52 -8.43
C GLU A 59 -6.85 -11.95 -8.94
N LEU A 60 -5.96 -12.47 -9.78
CA LEU A 60 -6.01 -13.85 -10.30
C LEU A 60 -5.39 -14.91 -9.38
N ASP A 61 -4.99 -14.55 -8.15
CA ASP A 61 -4.32 -15.46 -7.21
C ASP A 61 -3.01 -16.08 -7.75
N ARG A 62 -2.21 -15.25 -8.45
CA ARG A 62 -0.91 -15.60 -9.02
C ARG A 62 0.22 -14.72 -8.44
N PRO A 63 0.48 -14.78 -7.12
CA PRO A 63 1.34 -13.82 -6.44
C PRO A 63 2.82 -13.91 -6.86
N GLU A 64 3.35 -15.07 -7.24
CA GLU A 64 4.74 -15.20 -7.69
C GLU A 64 4.98 -14.50 -9.03
N GLU A 65 3.99 -14.54 -9.92
CA GLU A 65 4.05 -13.84 -11.20
C GLU A 65 3.87 -12.33 -11.00
N ALA A 66 2.95 -11.94 -10.11
CA ALA A 66 2.76 -10.55 -9.73
C ALA A 66 4.05 -9.95 -9.17
N ARG A 67 4.71 -10.64 -8.23
CA ARG A 67 5.97 -10.22 -7.62
C ARG A 67 7.02 -9.89 -8.68
N ARG A 68 7.25 -10.79 -9.65
CA ARG A 68 8.23 -10.57 -10.74
C ARG A 68 7.91 -9.32 -11.58
N ALA A 69 6.65 -9.12 -11.95
CA ALA A 69 6.26 -7.94 -12.71
C ALA A 69 6.44 -6.65 -11.90
N LEU A 70 6.04 -6.68 -10.63
CA LEU A 70 6.11 -5.54 -9.72
C LEU A 70 7.55 -5.18 -9.34
N GLU A 71 8.47 -6.14 -9.24
CA GLU A 71 9.91 -5.88 -9.06
C GLU A 71 10.50 -5.05 -10.22
N VAL A 72 10.06 -5.30 -11.46
CA VAL A 72 10.47 -4.51 -12.63
C VAL A 72 9.88 -3.10 -12.58
N ALA A 73 8.59 -2.97 -12.23
CA ALA A 73 7.95 -1.67 -12.07
C ALA A 73 8.66 -0.84 -10.96
N MET A 74 8.99 -1.49 -9.85
CA MET A 74 9.67 -0.89 -8.69
C MET A 74 11.10 -0.44 -9.02
N THR A 75 11.81 -1.17 -9.88
CA THR A 75 13.13 -0.76 -10.37
C THR A 75 13.06 0.56 -11.15
N SER A 76 11.97 0.77 -11.88
CA SER A 76 11.76 1.99 -12.69
C SER A 76 11.25 3.17 -11.86
N ARG A 77 10.47 2.89 -10.81
CA ARG A 77 9.87 3.88 -9.91
C ARG A 77 10.04 3.47 -8.43
N PRO A 78 11.26 3.58 -7.87
CA PRO A 78 11.59 3.03 -6.55
C PRO A 78 10.93 3.73 -5.35
N ARG A 79 10.21 4.84 -5.60
CA ARG A 79 9.56 5.67 -4.56
C ARG A 79 8.06 5.83 -4.80
N ASP A 80 7.49 5.02 -5.69
CA ASP A 80 6.06 5.00 -5.97
C ASP A 80 5.37 4.12 -4.92
N ASN A 81 4.46 4.73 -4.16
CA ASN A 81 3.80 4.04 -3.04
C ASN A 81 2.83 2.97 -3.50
N ASP A 82 2.20 3.15 -4.66
CA ASP A 82 1.20 2.20 -5.17
C ASP A 82 1.90 0.92 -5.64
N ILE A 83 3.03 1.08 -6.34
CA ILE A 83 3.87 -0.06 -6.74
C ILE A 83 4.43 -0.78 -5.51
N ALA A 84 4.90 -0.02 -4.51
CA ALA A 84 5.48 -0.61 -3.31
C ALA A 84 4.44 -1.33 -2.43
N ASP A 85 3.19 -0.84 -2.39
CA ASP A 85 2.07 -1.53 -1.74
C ASP A 85 1.74 -2.84 -2.43
N ALA A 86 1.61 -2.80 -3.77
CA ALA A 86 1.32 -4.00 -4.56
C ALA A 86 2.45 -5.03 -4.45
N LEU A 87 3.72 -4.60 -4.48
CA LEU A 87 4.86 -5.50 -4.35
C LEU A 87 4.91 -6.14 -2.94
N ALA A 88 4.66 -5.36 -1.88
CA ALA A 88 4.56 -5.91 -0.54
C ALA A 88 3.44 -6.97 -0.43
N GLU A 89 2.29 -6.73 -1.07
CA GLU A 89 1.17 -7.67 -1.08
C GLU A 89 1.54 -8.96 -1.81
N ALA A 90 2.21 -8.84 -2.96
CA ALA A 90 2.71 -9.99 -3.69
C ALA A 90 3.69 -10.81 -2.85
N ILE A 91 4.67 -10.18 -2.20
CA ILE A 91 5.64 -10.89 -1.36
C ILE A 91 4.95 -11.57 -0.16
N TYR A 92 4.04 -10.86 0.52
CA TYR A 92 3.25 -11.40 1.62
C TYR A 92 2.47 -12.66 1.20
N ARG A 93 1.78 -12.63 0.06
CA ARG A 93 1.02 -13.77 -0.46
C ARG A 93 1.87 -14.94 -0.94
N THR A 94 3.13 -14.71 -1.31
CA THR A 94 4.08 -15.81 -1.56
C THR A 94 4.55 -16.51 -0.27
N GLY A 95 4.24 -15.95 0.91
CA GLY A 95 4.58 -16.54 2.21
C GLY A 95 6.03 -16.33 2.65
N ASP A 96 6.79 -15.47 1.97
CA ASP A 96 8.18 -15.15 2.32
C ASP A 96 8.25 -13.92 3.23
N GLU A 97 8.04 -14.14 4.53
CA GLU A 97 8.08 -13.08 5.55
C GLU A 97 9.46 -12.38 5.62
N ALA A 98 10.54 -13.14 5.44
CA ALA A 98 11.89 -12.59 5.50
C ALA A 98 12.15 -11.61 4.34
N ASP A 99 11.75 -11.99 3.13
CA ASP A 99 11.81 -11.10 1.96
C ASP A 99 10.91 -9.88 2.15
N LEU A 100 9.71 -10.06 2.71
CA LEU A 100 8.75 -8.97 2.96
C LEU A 100 9.38 -7.90 3.84
N PHE A 101 9.89 -8.27 5.02
CA PHE A 101 10.50 -7.28 5.90
C PHE A 101 11.84 -6.75 5.40
N THR A 102 12.58 -7.52 4.61
CA THR A 102 13.78 -7.00 3.93
C THR A 102 13.41 -5.86 2.97
N PHE A 103 12.39 -6.08 2.15
CA PHE A 103 11.87 -5.08 1.22
C PHE A 103 11.31 -3.85 1.96
N LEU A 104 10.40 -4.06 2.92
CA LEU A 104 9.75 -2.99 3.67
C LEU A 104 10.76 -2.12 4.45
N ASN A 105 11.73 -2.73 5.12
CA ASN A 105 12.78 -2.00 5.83
C ASN A 105 13.73 -1.26 4.87
N GLY A 106 14.02 -1.82 3.70
CA GLY A 106 14.77 -1.15 2.65
C GLY A 106 14.07 0.14 2.18
N GLN A 107 12.77 0.03 1.90
CA GLN A 107 11.93 1.16 1.51
C GLN A 107 11.81 2.23 2.60
N ALA A 108 11.63 1.83 3.85
CA ALA A 108 11.56 2.77 4.97
C ALA A 108 12.88 3.53 5.17
N ARG A 109 14.03 2.85 5.01
CA ARG A 109 15.36 3.49 5.08
C ARG A 109 15.59 4.48 3.94
N GLU A 110 15.14 4.15 2.73
CA GLU A 110 15.34 5.03 1.57
C GLU A 110 14.44 6.26 1.61
N THR A 111 13.16 6.07 1.95
CA THR A 111 12.14 7.13 1.84
C THR A 111 12.00 7.96 3.11
N GLN A 112 12.20 7.34 4.30
CA GLN A 112 12.00 7.95 5.61
C GLN A 112 10.65 8.68 5.75
N THR A 113 9.58 8.05 5.27
CA THR A 113 8.23 8.61 5.28
C THR A 113 7.33 7.95 6.31
N VAL A 114 6.34 8.70 6.80
CA VAL A 114 5.23 8.16 7.62
C VAL A 114 4.62 6.93 6.94
N TYR A 115 4.34 7.05 5.64
CA TYR A 115 3.69 6.00 4.84
C TYR A 115 4.46 4.67 4.83
N ALA A 116 5.79 4.72 4.67
CA ALA A 116 6.60 3.50 4.66
C ALA A 116 6.57 2.75 5.99
N HIS A 117 6.53 3.48 7.12
CA HIS A 117 6.39 2.87 8.44
C HIS A 117 4.95 2.41 8.72
N THR A 118 3.94 3.10 8.21
CA THR A 118 2.55 2.60 8.23
C THR A 118 2.41 1.29 7.45
N ARG A 119 3.10 1.15 6.32
CA ARG A 119 3.14 -0.11 5.57
C ARG A 119 3.80 -1.24 6.38
N ILE A 120 4.93 -0.97 7.05
CA ILE A 120 5.55 -1.96 7.96
C ILE A 120 4.55 -2.43 9.02
N ALA A 121 3.85 -1.50 9.68
CA ALA A 121 2.90 -1.85 10.72
C ALA A 121 1.74 -2.72 10.19
N ARG A 122 1.20 -2.38 9.02
CA ARG A 122 0.14 -3.16 8.38
C ARG A 122 0.54 -4.61 8.16
N TYR A 123 1.69 -4.85 7.53
CA TYR A 123 2.13 -6.21 7.25
C TYR A 123 2.59 -6.97 8.50
N ALA A 124 3.16 -6.27 9.48
CA ALA A 124 3.46 -6.85 10.78
C ALA A 124 2.21 -7.37 11.51
N MET A 125 1.09 -6.65 11.41
CA MET A 125 -0.19 -7.17 11.91
C MET A 125 -0.67 -8.41 11.16
N TYR A 126 -0.55 -8.42 9.83
CA TYR A 126 -0.97 -9.57 9.02
C TYR A 126 -0.20 -10.85 9.33
N VAL A 127 1.09 -10.75 9.65
CA VAL A 127 1.91 -11.91 10.05
C VAL A 127 1.83 -12.22 11.55
N GLY A 128 1.11 -11.42 12.34
CA GLY A 128 0.95 -11.62 13.78
C GLY A 128 2.14 -11.17 14.62
N ASP A 129 2.90 -10.17 14.16
CA ASP A 129 3.98 -9.50 14.89
C ASP A 129 3.55 -8.09 15.38
N PRO A 130 2.78 -8.01 16.47
CA PRO A 130 2.30 -6.73 17.00
C PRO A 130 3.42 -5.84 17.56
N ASP A 131 4.54 -6.43 17.98
CA ASP A 131 5.68 -5.68 18.53
C ASP A 131 6.34 -4.85 17.43
N THR A 132 6.59 -5.46 16.27
CA THR A 132 7.09 -4.73 15.08
C THR A 132 6.08 -3.68 14.62
N ALA A 133 4.78 -4.00 14.65
CA ALA A 133 3.75 -3.05 14.26
C ALA A 133 3.74 -1.79 15.13
N LYS A 134 3.86 -1.98 16.45
CA LYS A 134 3.94 -0.90 17.42
C LYS A 134 5.18 -0.02 17.21
N VAL A 135 6.36 -0.61 17.04
CA VAL A 135 7.61 0.13 16.80
C VAL A 135 7.52 0.94 15.51
N ALA A 136 6.94 0.37 14.45
CA ALA A 136 6.74 1.06 13.19
C ALA A 136 5.78 2.25 13.33
N MET A 137 4.67 2.10 14.06
CA MET A 137 3.75 3.20 14.38
C MET A 137 4.39 4.31 15.19
N GLU A 138 5.19 3.98 16.21
CA GLU A 138 5.95 4.96 16.99
C GLU A 138 6.90 5.75 16.09
N THR A 139 7.60 5.07 15.17
CA THR A 139 8.49 5.71 14.19
C THR A 139 7.73 6.61 13.23
N ALA A 140 6.55 6.20 12.75
CA ALA A 140 5.70 7.01 11.88
C ALA A 140 5.26 8.32 12.58
N ILE A 141 4.87 8.24 13.85
CA ILE A 141 4.53 9.40 14.68
C ILE A 141 5.74 10.35 14.85
N GLU A 142 6.94 9.80 15.05
CA GLU A 142 8.16 10.60 15.18
C GLU A 142 8.54 11.33 13.89
N ILE A 143 8.43 10.66 12.75
CA ILE A 143 8.71 11.25 11.44
C ILE A 143 7.71 12.37 11.14
N ASP A 144 6.43 12.18 11.47
CA ASP A 144 5.43 13.23 11.34
C ASP A 144 5.71 14.39 12.30
N GLY A 145 6.14 14.12 13.54
CA GLY A 145 6.48 15.14 14.51
C GLY A 145 5.27 15.95 15.01
N GLY A 146 4.06 15.39 14.94
CA GLY A 146 2.84 16.07 15.38
C GLY A 146 2.32 17.11 14.40
N ARG A 147 2.69 17.00 13.11
CA ARG A 147 2.20 17.87 12.03
C ARG A 147 0.79 17.48 11.60
N THR A 148 0.46 16.20 11.63
CA THR A 148 -0.82 15.69 11.13
C THR A 148 -1.47 14.71 12.10
N ALA A 149 -2.80 14.63 12.05
CA ALA A 149 -3.56 13.70 12.90
C ALA A 149 -3.45 12.24 12.42
N GLN A 150 -3.08 12.00 11.15
CA GLN A 150 -3.17 10.69 10.51
C GLN A 150 -2.33 9.59 11.17
N PRO A 151 -1.04 9.79 11.53
CA PRO A 151 -0.24 8.74 12.17
C PRO A 151 -0.80 8.32 13.53
N TYR A 152 -1.40 9.26 14.26
CA TYR A 152 -2.07 8.96 15.53
C TYR A 152 -3.39 8.20 15.31
N LEU A 153 -4.16 8.56 14.28
CA LEU A 153 -5.35 7.82 13.90
C LEU A 153 -5.01 6.38 13.48
N ASP A 154 -4.00 6.20 12.63
CA ASP A 154 -3.52 4.87 12.21
C ASP A 154 -3.08 4.05 13.44
N ALA A 155 -2.25 4.63 14.32
CA ALA A 155 -1.81 3.96 15.54
C ALA A 155 -2.97 3.60 16.48
N ALA A 156 -4.03 4.40 16.52
CA ALA A 156 -5.23 4.06 17.28
C ALA A 156 -5.98 2.88 16.67
N ILE A 157 -6.13 2.84 15.34
CA ILE A 157 -6.77 1.72 14.63
C ILE A 157 -6.02 0.42 14.92
N PHE A 158 -4.69 0.43 14.85
CA PHE A 158 -3.87 -0.73 15.19
C PHE A 158 -4.05 -1.15 16.66
N ALA A 159 -4.11 -0.20 17.59
CA ALA A 159 -4.32 -0.51 19.00
C ALA A 159 -5.73 -1.10 19.26
N GLU A 160 -6.76 -0.61 18.58
CA GLU A 160 -8.11 -1.19 18.63
C GLU A 160 -8.13 -2.64 18.12
N GLU A 161 -7.45 -2.93 17.01
CA GLU A 161 -7.34 -4.30 16.46
C GLU A 161 -6.65 -5.28 17.43
N LEU A 162 -5.70 -4.78 18.23
CA LEU A 162 -5.02 -5.55 19.28
C LEU A 162 -5.82 -5.61 20.60
N GLY A 163 -6.93 -4.88 20.71
CA GLY A 163 -7.72 -4.77 21.93
C GLY A 163 -7.09 -3.87 23.01
N ASP A 164 -6.02 -3.13 22.70
CA ASP A 164 -5.40 -2.15 23.60
C ASP A 164 -6.15 -0.81 23.52
N LEU A 165 -7.35 -0.79 24.12
CA LEU A 165 -8.23 0.37 24.08
C LEU A 165 -7.65 1.59 24.79
N ASP A 166 -6.78 1.39 25.79
CA ASP A 166 -6.11 2.47 26.51
C ASP A 166 -5.14 3.22 25.59
N VAL A 167 -4.35 2.48 24.80
CA VAL A 167 -3.48 3.09 23.78
C VAL A 167 -4.31 3.72 22.67
N ALA A 168 -5.39 3.07 22.22
CA ALA A 168 -6.26 3.63 21.18
C ALA A 168 -6.83 4.99 21.59
N VAL A 169 -7.44 5.09 22.78
CA VAL A 169 -7.97 6.36 23.31
C VAL A 169 -6.87 7.41 23.42
N ARG A 170 -5.70 7.05 23.96
CA ARG A 170 -4.57 8.00 24.06
C ARG A 170 -4.21 8.57 22.69
N ARG A 171 -4.05 7.72 21.68
CA ARG A 171 -3.69 8.12 20.31
C ARG A 171 -4.78 8.95 19.65
N LEU A 172 -6.05 8.58 19.79
CA LEU A 172 -7.16 9.38 19.28
C LEU A 172 -7.24 10.77 19.92
N ARG A 173 -6.94 10.89 21.21
CA ARG A 173 -6.88 12.20 21.88
C ARG A 173 -5.74 13.06 21.36
N GLN A 174 -4.61 12.46 20.97
CA GLN A 174 -3.51 13.18 20.31
C GLN A 174 -3.91 13.63 18.89
N ALA A 175 -4.54 12.74 18.12
CA ALA A 175 -5.09 13.07 16.80
C ALA A 175 -6.10 14.23 16.89
N TYR A 176 -6.99 14.19 17.90
CA TYR A 176 -8.01 15.21 18.14
C TYR A 176 -7.42 16.56 18.53
N ALA A 177 -6.28 16.59 19.23
CA ALA A 177 -5.61 17.86 19.55
C ALA A 177 -5.06 18.56 18.29
N ILE A 178 -4.67 17.80 17.27
CA ILE A 178 -4.14 18.31 16.01
C ILE A 178 -5.30 18.74 15.09
N ASP A 179 -6.30 17.87 14.93
CA ASP A 179 -7.49 18.15 14.13
C ASP A 179 -8.78 17.75 14.87
N PRO A 180 -9.38 18.70 15.63
CA PRO A 180 -10.62 18.46 16.33
C PRO A 180 -11.83 18.20 15.41
N ASN A 181 -11.74 18.55 14.13
CA ASN A 181 -12.83 18.40 13.16
C ASN A 181 -12.76 17.10 12.38
N ASN A 182 -11.71 16.29 12.57
CA ASN A 182 -11.60 14.99 11.92
C ASN A 182 -12.76 14.08 12.35
N VAL A 183 -13.63 13.78 11.38
CA VAL A 183 -14.88 13.03 11.60
C VAL A 183 -14.60 11.63 12.14
N GLU A 184 -13.58 10.97 11.59
CA GLU A 184 -13.23 9.60 11.97
C GLU A 184 -12.66 9.53 13.39
N VAL A 185 -11.74 10.44 13.74
CA VAL A 185 -11.20 10.55 15.10
C VAL A 185 -12.32 10.76 16.12
N ARG A 186 -13.23 11.70 15.85
CA ARG A 186 -14.38 11.96 16.74
C ARG A 186 -15.30 10.76 16.87
N ARG A 187 -15.61 10.09 15.75
CA ARG A 187 -16.48 8.92 15.72
C ARG A 187 -15.90 7.80 16.59
N ARG A 188 -14.60 7.53 16.48
CA ARG A 188 -13.91 6.51 17.27
C ARG A 188 -13.84 6.86 18.76
N LEU A 189 -13.53 8.11 19.11
CA LEU A 189 -13.58 8.58 20.50
C LEU A 189 -14.94 8.33 21.14
N ILE A 190 -16.03 8.70 20.45
CA ILE A 190 -17.40 8.47 20.93
C ILE A 190 -17.70 6.97 21.07
N ALA A 191 -17.26 6.15 20.11
CA ALA A 191 -17.44 4.70 20.17
C ALA A 191 -16.71 4.06 21.37
N LEU A 192 -15.61 4.67 21.81
CA LEU A 192 -14.83 4.27 22.98
C LEU A 192 -15.28 4.96 24.27
N GLY A 193 -16.40 5.70 24.26
CA GLY A 193 -17.00 6.32 25.45
C GLY A 193 -16.44 7.69 25.82
N GLU A 194 -15.55 8.26 25.00
CA GLU A 194 -15.03 9.62 25.19
C GLU A 194 -16.02 10.66 24.64
N VAL A 195 -16.15 11.79 25.34
CA VAL A 195 -17.02 12.89 24.91
C VAL A 195 -16.17 14.01 24.34
N PRO A 196 -16.20 14.27 23.01
CA PRO A 196 -15.45 15.35 22.40
C PRO A 196 -15.74 16.70 23.03
N GLY A 197 -14.68 17.39 23.46
CA GLY A 197 -14.77 18.69 24.12
C GLY A 197 -13.44 19.43 24.12
N PRO A 198 -13.41 20.68 24.60
CA PRO A 198 -12.23 21.56 24.50
C PRO A 198 -10.97 21.05 25.22
N THR A 199 -11.14 20.19 26.23
CA THR A 199 -10.05 19.68 27.07
C THR A 199 -9.69 18.22 26.77
N LEU A 200 -10.34 17.60 25.78
CA LEU A 200 -10.12 16.18 25.49
C LEU A 200 -8.74 15.93 24.87
N GLY A 201 -8.25 16.86 24.04
CA GLY A 201 -7.00 16.72 23.29
C GLY A 201 -5.77 16.48 24.19
N LEU A 202 -4.87 15.60 23.75
CA LEU A 202 -3.55 15.41 24.33
C LEU A 202 -2.48 15.97 23.39
N PRO A 203 -1.37 16.53 23.91
CA PRO A 203 -0.30 17.01 23.04
C PRO A 203 0.33 15.87 22.22
N PRO A 204 0.82 16.16 21.00
CA PRO A 204 1.54 15.17 20.19
C PRO A 204 2.79 14.67 20.91
N GLY A 205 3.12 13.40 20.70
CA GLY A 205 4.26 12.72 21.33
C GLY A 205 4.17 11.19 21.25
N ARG A 206 5.28 10.53 21.61
CA ARG A 206 5.35 9.07 21.75
C ARG A 206 4.44 8.57 22.87
#